data_AF-A0A1H5RHX2-F1
#
_entry.id   AF-A0A1H5RHX2-F1
#
_cell.length_a   1.000
_cell.length_b   1.000
_cell.length_c   1.000
_cell.angle_alpha   90.00
_cell.angle_beta   90.00
_cell.angle_gamma   90.00
#
_symmetry.space_group_name_H-M   'P 1'
#
loop_
_entity.id
_entity.type
_entity.pdbx_description
1 polymer ?
#
loop_
_entity_poly.entity_id
_entity_poly.type
_entity_poly.pdbx_seq_one_letter_code
_entity_poly.pdbx_strand_id
1 'polypeptide(L)'
;MMSCAFWRAKDTDRYTGPWNRPTSAEILVLNNRYDPSTPLAGARDGAAELARARVFVTEGYGHSSMYVPSTCTEQVKRDYLISGAFPAAGKTCAIDASPFAG
;
A
#
# COMPACT_ATOMS: atom_id res chain seq x y z
N MET A 1 -16.03 -17.99 0.55
CA MET A 1 -15.31 -17.97 1.85
C MET A 1 -16.03 -18.89 2.84
N MET A 2 -16.20 -20.17 2.50
CA MET A 2 -16.95 -21.15 3.32
C MET A 2 -16.04 -22.24 3.91
N SER A 3 -14.92 -22.50 3.25
CA SER A 3 -13.92 -23.49 3.67
C SER A 3 -13.30 -23.16 5.04
N CYS A 4 -13.08 -21.89 5.36
CA CYS A 4 -12.51 -21.49 6.64
C CYS A 4 -13.49 -21.59 7.83
N ALA A 5 -14.81 -21.58 7.59
CA ALA A 5 -15.81 -21.55 8.68
C ALA A 5 -15.83 -22.86 9.50
N PHE A 6 -15.46 -23.98 8.87
CA PHE A 6 -15.39 -25.30 9.52
C PHE A 6 -13.97 -25.68 9.93
N TRP A 7 -12.99 -24.80 9.69
CA TRP A 7 -11.61 -25.06 10.01
C TRP A 7 -11.41 -25.04 11.53
N ARG A 8 -11.08 -26.20 12.11
CA ARG A 8 -10.99 -26.37 13.57
C ARG A 8 -9.64 -25.95 14.17
N ALA A 9 -8.61 -25.79 13.35
CA ALA A 9 -7.30 -25.39 13.87
C ALA A 9 -7.36 -23.95 14.40
N LYS A 10 -6.71 -23.73 15.54
CA LYS A 10 -6.53 -22.40 16.14
C LYS A 10 -5.05 -22.07 16.14
N ASP A 11 -4.74 -20.85 15.76
CA ASP A 11 -3.39 -20.32 15.78
C ASP A 11 -3.22 -19.50 17.07
N THR A 12 -2.28 -19.91 17.93
CA THR A 12 -1.93 -19.21 19.17
C THR A 12 -1.17 -17.92 18.91
N ASP A 13 -0.54 -17.79 17.74
CA ASP A 13 0.31 -16.66 17.38
C ASP A 13 -0.48 -15.58 16.63
N ARG A 14 -1.82 -15.75 16.53
CA ARG A 14 -2.71 -14.78 15.90
C ARG A 14 -2.67 -13.45 16.64
N TYR A 15 -1.95 -12.48 16.07
CA TYR A 15 -1.99 -11.10 16.51
C TYR A 15 -3.18 -10.37 15.89
N THR A 16 -4.04 -9.79 16.73
CA THR A 16 -5.19 -8.99 16.29
C THR A 16 -5.00 -7.51 16.49
N GLY A 17 -3.76 -7.08 16.69
CA GLY A 17 -3.43 -5.73 17.11
C GLY A 17 -3.22 -5.59 18.62
N PRO A 18 -2.91 -4.36 19.06
CA PRO A 18 -2.91 -3.14 18.26
C PRO A 18 -1.72 -3.08 17.28
N TRP A 19 -1.94 -2.62 16.04
CA TRP A 19 -0.87 -2.55 15.02
C TRP A 19 -0.01 -1.28 15.11
N ASN A 20 -0.07 -0.59 16.24
CA ASN A 20 0.45 0.75 16.45
C ASN A 20 1.87 0.79 17.06
N ARG A 21 2.73 -0.19 16.76
CA ARG A 21 4.11 -0.19 17.26
C ARG A 21 4.93 0.93 16.58
N PRO A 22 5.57 1.85 17.33
CA PRO A 22 6.43 2.88 16.74
C PRO A 22 7.64 2.28 16.02
N THR A 23 7.95 2.86 14.86
CA THR A 23 9.11 2.54 14.02
C THR A 23 10.09 3.72 13.99
N SER A 24 11.34 3.46 13.60
CA SER A 24 12.38 4.50 13.49
C SER A 24 12.08 5.53 12.38
N ALA A 25 11.31 5.16 11.37
CA ALA A 25 10.81 6.03 10.31
C ALA A 25 9.29 5.88 10.15
N GLU A 26 8.62 6.93 9.67
CA GLU A 26 7.21 6.86 9.25
C GLU A 26 7.07 5.86 8.09
N ILE A 27 6.03 5.03 8.10
CA ILE A 27 5.83 3.96 7.10
C ILE A 27 5.18 4.53 5.85
N LEU A 28 5.80 4.31 4.68
CA LEU A 28 5.19 4.61 3.39
C LEU A 28 4.38 3.41 2.87
N VAL A 29 3.07 3.59 2.73
CA VAL A 29 2.16 2.60 2.14
C VAL A 29 1.87 2.99 0.69
N LEU A 30 2.30 2.17 -0.28
CA LEU A 30 2.00 2.39 -1.69
C LEU A 30 0.72 1.67 -2.08
N ASN A 31 -0.17 2.34 -2.81
CA ASN A 31 -1.37 1.71 -3.35
C ASN A 31 -1.79 2.34 -4.70
N ASN A 32 -2.43 1.54 -5.55
CA ASN A 32 -2.94 2.02 -6.83
C ASN A 32 -4.39 2.51 -6.65
N ARG A 33 -4.75 3.59 -7.34
CA ARG A 33 -6.10 4.18 -7.27
C ARG A 33 -7.20 3.14 -7.46
N TYR A 34 -7.00 2.21 -8.40
CA TYR A 34 -7.96 1.17 -8.77
C TYR A 34 -7.34 -0.24 -8.63
N ASP A 35 -6.82 -0.58 -7.45
CA ASP A 35 -6.37 -1.94 -7.11
C ASP A 35 -7.57 -2.85 -6.80
N PRO A 36 -7.81 -3.92 -7.59
CA PRO A 36 -8.95 -4.82 -7.37
C PRO A 36 -8.74 -5.85 -6.26
N SER A 37 -7.49 -6.10 -5.83
CA SER A 37 -7.15 -7.13 -4.85
C SER A 37 -6.91 -6.55 -3.46
N THR A 38 -6.29 -5.37 -3.38
CA THR A 38 -6.06 -4.62 -2.14
C THR A 38 -6.50 -3.17 -2.33
N PRO A 39 -7.81 -2.87 -2.25
CA PRO A 39 -8.36 -1.55 -2.58
C PRO A 39 -7.78 -0.42 -1.72
N LEU A 40 -7.74 0.80 -2.29
CA LEU A 40 -7.22 1.99 -1.63
C LEU A 40 -7.86 2.30 -0.28
N ALA A 41 -9.15 1.97 -0.10
CA ALA A 41 -9.82 2.08 1.19
C ALA A 41 -9.12 1.22 2.26
N GLY A 42 -8.86 -0.05 1.95
CA GLY A 42 -8.13 -0.95 2.86
C GLY A 42 -6.69 -0.50 3.13
N ALA A 43 -6.02 0.13 2.17
CA ALA A 43 -4.71 0.72 2.41
C ALA A 43 -4.77 1.92 3.38
N ARG A 44 -5.82 2.74 3.30
CA ARG A 44 -6.05 3.86 4.25
C ARG A 44 -6.41 3.35 5.64
N ASP A 45 -7.30 2.37 5.73
CA ASP A 45 -7.70 1.75 6.99
C ASP A 45 -6.49 1.09 7.66
N GLY A 46 -5.71 0.31 6.89
CA GLY A 46 -4.47 -0.30 7.39
C GLY A 46 -3.43 0.73 7.83
N ALA A 47 -3.27 1.84 7.11
CA ALA A 47 -2.36 2.91 7.53
C ALA A 47 -2.82 3.61 8.82
N ALA A 48 -4.13 3.72 9.06
CA ALA A 48 -4.69 4.31 10.28
C ALA A 48 -4.46 3.44 11.53
N GLU A 49 -4.29 2.12 11.36
CA GLU A 49 -3.94 1.19 12.45
C GLU A 49 -2.47 1.28 12.87
N LEU A 50 -1.59 1.77 11.98
CA LEU A 50 -0.16 1.90 12.23
C LEU A 50 0.17 3.14 13.06
N ALA A 51 1.27 3.09 13.81
CA ALA A 51 1.67 4.18 14.69
C ALA A 51 1.90 5.50 13.94
N ARG A 52 2.60 5.40 12.80
CA ARG A 52 3.02 6.51 11.94
C ARG A 52 3.13 5.99 10.52
N ALA A 53 2.12 6.26 9.69
CA ALA A 53 2.13 5.84 8.29
C ALA A 53 1.44 6.86 7.39
N ARG A 54 1.80 6.84 6.10
CA ARG A 54 1.16 7.64 5.06
C ARG A 54 0.97 6.82 3.80
N VAL A 55 -0.22 6.95 3.21
CA VAL A 55 -0.53 6.34 1.92
C VAL A 55 -0.09 7.26 0.78
N PHE A 56 0.63 6.71 -0.18
CA PHE A 56 0.93 7.34 -1.46
C PHE A 56 0.20 6.61 -2.58
N VAL A 57 -0.36 7.37 -3.52
CA VAL A 57 -1.26 6.84 -4.55
C VAL A 57 -0.67 6.96 -5.94
N THR A 58 -0.64 5.84 -6.65
CA THR A 58 -0.43 5.78 -8.10
C THR A 58 -1.79 5.82 -8.80
N GLU A 59 -2.01 6.77 -9.71
CA GLU A 59 -3.21 6.91 -10.54
C GLU A 59 -3.23 5.85 -11.64
N GLY A 60 -3.60 4.63 -11.29
CA GLY A 60 -3.57 3.48 -12.19
C GLY A 60 -4.49 2.34 -11.76
N TYR A 61 -4.59 1.35 -12.65
CA TYR A 61 -5.40 0.14 -12.50
C TYR A 61 -4.50 -1.08 -12.38
N GLY A 62 -4.87 -2.01 -11.49
CA GLY A 62 -4.16 -3.27 -11.32
C GLY A 62 -3.60 -3.46 -9.93
N HIS A 63 -3.11 -4.67 -9.65
CA HIS A 63 -2.65 -5.06 -8.33
C HIS A 63 -1.14 -5.02 -8.19
N SER A 64 -0.74 -4.39 -7.08
CA SER A 64 0.60 -4.02 -6.63
C SER A 64 1.25 -2.89 -7.45
N SER A 65 2.01 -2.03 -6.76
CA SER A 65 2.79 -0.94 -7.39
C SER A 65 3.89 -1.47 -8.31
N MET A 66 4.33 -2.72 -8.13
CA MET A 66 5.33 -3.35 -8.99
C MET A 66 4.80 -3.71 -10.39
N TYR A 67 3.49 -3.97 -10.52
CA TYR A 67 2.85 -4.40 -11.77
C TYR A 67 1.97 -3.32 -12.40
N VAL A 68 2.00 -2.11 -11.85
CA VAL A 68 1.34 -0.92 -12.40
C VAL A 68 2.44 0.10 -12.72
N PRO A 69 3.04 0.04 -13.93
CA PRO A 69 4.24 0.77 -14.27
C PRO A 69 4.07 2.28 -14.10
N SER A 70 4.91 2.87 -13.26
CA SER A 70 4.97 4.31 -13.02
C SER A 70 6.38 4.67 -12.58
N THR A 71 7.16 5.23 -13.50
CA THR A 71 8.53 5.71 -13.25
C THR A 71 8.56 6.72 -12.12
N CYS A 72 7.53 7.58 -12.05
CA CYS A 72 7.33 8.53 -10.95
C CYS A 72 7.16 7.83 -9.58
N THR A 73 6.36 6.75 -9.52
CA THR A 73 6.16 5.98 -8.28
C THR A 73 7.43 5.24 -7.88
N GLU A 74 8.15 4.68 -8.84
CA GLU A 74 9.44 4.02 -8.60
C GLU A 74 10.47 4.97 -8.03
N GLN A 75 10.49 6.23 -8.47
CA GLN A 75 11.37 7.25 -7.90
C GLN A 75 10.99 7.57 -6.45
N VAL A 76 9.69 7.75 -6.15
CA VAL A 76 9.22 7.95 -4.77
C VAL A 76 9.64 6.78 -3.86
N LYS A 77 9.50 5.55 -4.35
CA LYS A 77 9.91 4.34 -3.63
C LYS A 77 11.42 4.33 -3.36
N ARG A 78 12.24 4.65 -4.37
CA ARG A 78 13.70 4.74 -4.23
C ARG A 78 14.13 5.83 -3.24
N ASP A 79 13.58 7.02 -3.37
CA ASP A 79 13.91 8.15 -2.51
C ASP A 79 13.60 7.85 -1.04
N TYR A 80 12.43 7.25 -0.77
CA TYR A 80 12.03 6.82 0.57
C TYR A 80 12.97 5.74 1.13
N LEU A 81 13.28 4.69 0.35
CA LEU A 81 14.13 3.59 0.81
C LEU A 81 15.59 4.01 1.04
N ILE A 82 16.12 4.93 0.23
CA ILE A 82 17.52 5.35 0.30
C ILE A 82 17.73 6.46 1.33
N SER A 83 16.83 7.44 1.38
CA SER A 83 17.02 8.67 2.16
C SER A 83 15.99 8.89 3.26
N GLY A 84 14.94 8.07 3.33
CA GLY A 84 13.80 8.30 4.23
C GLY A 84 12.92 9.49 3.80
N ALA A 85 13.18 10.09 2.63
CA ALA A 85 12.41 11.23 2.16
C ALA A 85 10.97 10.82 1.81
N PHE A 86 10.01 11.56 2.38
CA PHE A 86 8.60 11.41 2.03
C PHE A 86 8.23 12.29 0.83
N PRO A 87 7.33 11.81 -0.05
CA PRO A 87 6.75 12.66 -1.08
C PRO A 87 5.97 13.82 -0.43
N ALA A 88 5.91 14.95 -1.15
CA ALA A 88 5.09 16.08 -0.75
C ALA A 88 3.64 15.66 -0.49
N ALA A 89 2.99 16.28 0.51
CA ALA A 89 1.59 16.00 0.82
C ALA A 89 0.71 16.25 -0.42
N GLY A 90 -0.17 15.31 -0.73
CA GLY A 90 -1.05 15.39 -1.90
C GLY A 90 -0.40 15.03 -3.24
N LYS A 91 0.92 14.75 -3.28
CA LYS A 91 1.56 14.23 -4.50
C LYS A 91 0.96 12.87 -4.85
N THR A 92 0.61 12.70 -6.13
CA THR A 92 0.30 11.40 -6.74
C THR A 92 1.12 11.25 -8.02
N CYS A 93 1.19 10.04 -8.55
CA CYS A 93 1.90 9.73 -9.80
C CYS A 93 0.96 9.07 -10.79
N ALA A 94 1.00 9.48 -12.06
CA ALA A 94 0.33 8.73 -13.13
C ALA A 94 1.11 7.46 -13.50
N ILE A 95 0.43 6.53 -14.16
CA ILE A 95 1.06 5.41 -14.86
C ILE A 95 1.80 5.88 -16.10
N ASP A 96 2.83 5.14 -16.51
CA ASP A 96 3.69 5.49 -17.64
C ASP A 96 2.96 5.37 -18.98
N ALA A 97 2.00 4.45 -19.08
CA ALA A 97 1.19 4.24 -20.27
C ALA A 97 -0.24 3.81 -19.91
N SER A 98 -1.22 4.32 -20.66
CA SER A 98 -2.60 3.86 -20.51
C SER A 98 -2.75 2.43 -21.06
N PRO A 99 -3.45 1.52 -20.35
CA PRO A 99 -3.74 0.19 -20.89
C PRO A 99 -4.68 0.22 -22.11
N PHE A 100 -5.25 1.39 -22.43
CA PHE A 100 -6.15 1.61 -23.56
C PHE A 100 -5.60 2.62 -24.58
N ALA A 101 -4.33 3.01 -24.48
CA ALA A 101 -3.70 3.77 -25.54
C ALA A 101 -3.42 2.81 -26.71
N GLY A 102 -4.03 3.08 -27.87
CA GLY A 102 -3.86 2.29 -29.10
C GLY A 102 -2.50 2.44 -29.74
#